data_AF-A0A1A6A1T9-F1
#
_entry.id   AF-A0A1A6A1T9-F1
#
_cell.length_a   1.000
_cell.length_b   1.000
_cell.length_c   1.000
_cell.angle_alpha   90.00
_cell.angle_beta   90.00
_cell.angle_gamma   90.00
#
_symmetry.space_group_name_H-M   'P 1'
#
loop_
_entity.id
_entity.type
_entity.pdbx_description
1 polymer ?
#
loop_
_entity_poly.entity_id
_entity_poly.type
_entity_poly.pdbx_seq_one_letter_code
_entity_poly.pdbx_strand_id
1 'polypeptide(L)'
;MSHLYDRKKPRSLYMPELWASWDFMLDQSERESKLIKGTLGKASLPEECLVKVDPYTGQAPSEYPIIRTDYDIQYNDILIANQNARSYRFIVIRDIWFLILPIDIPGSPSCAPWAVKGCVQYLWDHFRSDDSPMHFFTLSKRLSLAGQSKGRANIYHQNHEHVKALWRYLLAWMVLFPYHMDAFPANHASRLAVARLECNISCDIMATMLEVVKITPPGDSTRILKMLDVGYRAGMGLLFICFPKNVGFMQRALRRIDKLKEQIGQVDKNNTLAPIPKILEDLYEGYQIYCKDRDPDEKLEAFDNKKMSFSDQLDILNLDPEARAVSPSTTLVNDWA
;
A
#
# COMPACT_ATOMS: atom_id res chain seq x y z
N MET A 1 -24.50 13.40 6.53
CA MET A 1 -24.61 12.44 7.65
C MET A 1 -24.94 11.07 7.05
N SER A 2 -24.26 10.00 7.44
CA SER A 2 -24.56 8.63 6.95
C SER A 2 -25.83 8.09 7.62
N HIS A 3 -26.78 7.55 6.87
CA HIS A 3 -27.93 6.87 7.45
C HIS A 3 -27.56 5.45 7.90
N LEU A 4 -28.23 4.91 8.93
CA LEU A 4 -28.04 3.52 9.38
C LEU A 4 -28.27 2.49 8.26
N TYR A 5 -29.08 2.81 7.26
CA TYR A 5 -29.30 1.96 6.09
C TYR A 5 -28.07 1.87 5.18
N ASP A 6 -27.29 2.95 5.07
CA ASP A 6 -26.07 3.02 4.25
C ASP A 6 -25.00 2.04 4.73
N ARG A 7 -25.15 1.52 5.95
CA ARG A 7 -24.25 0.55 6.56
C ARG A 7 -24.40 -0.86 5.99
N LYS A 8 -25.57 -1.22 5.46
CA LYS A 8 -25.92 -2.60 5.06
C LYS A 8 -25.67 -2.94 3.59
N LYS A 9 -25.25 -1.97 2.77
CA LYS A 9 -24.97 -2.19 1.33
C LYS A 9 -23.58 -1.67 0.94
N PRO A 10 -22.92 -2.25 -0.08
CA PRO A 10 -21.75 -1.64 -0.70
C PRO A 10 -22.06 -0.22 -1.17
N ARG A 11 -21.12 0.71 -0.98
CA ARG A 11 -21.24 2.09 -1.48
C ARG A 11 -19.86 2.72 -1.64
N SER A 12 -19.80 3.76 -2.47
CA SER A 12 -18.62 4.60 -2.59
C SER A 12 -18.24 5.21 -1.25
N LEU A 13 -16.94 5.30 -1.00
CA LEU A 13 -16.37 6.00 0.15
C LEU A 13 -16.51 7.50 -0.03
N TYR A 14 -16.84 8.20 1.05
CA TYR A 14 -16.80 9.66 1.11
C TYR A 14 -15.35 10.14 1.21
N MET A 15 -15.09 11.41 0.91
CA MET A 15 -13.74 11.96 0.96
C MET A 15 -13.06 11.80 2.35
N PRO A 16 -13.74 12.06 3.48
CA PRO A 16 -13.14 11.82 4.80
C PRO A 16 -12.79 10.35 5.06
N GLU A 17 -13.61 9.43 4.55
CA GLU A 17 -13.39 7.99 4.65
C GLU A 17 -12.16 7.56 3.84
N LEU A 18 -12.05 8.04 2.60
CA LEU A 18 -10.87 7.79 1.77
C LEU A 18 -9.58 8.26 2.46
N TRP A 19 -9.60 9.44 3.10
CA TRP A 19 -8.45 9.93 3.85
C TRP A 19 -8.17 9.12 5.12
N ALA A 20 -9.22 8.66 5.81
CA ALA A 20 -9.10 7.80 7.00
C ALA A 20 -8.51 6.41 6.68
N SER A 21 -8.63 5.94 5.43
CA SER A 21 -8.00 4.70 4.94
C SER A 21 -6.47 4.73 4.93
N TRP A 22 -5.83 5.87 5.22
CA TRP A 22 -4.38 6.03 5.20
C TRP A 22 -3.84 6.44 6.57
N ASP A 23 -2.94 5.63 7.12
CA ASP A 23 -2.26 5.94 8.36
C ASP A 23 -0.87 6.53 8.09
N PHE A 24 -0.70 7.81 8.42
CA PHE A 24 0.52 8.56 8.16
C PHE A 24 1.71 8.10 9.03
N MET A 25 1.43 7.52 10.21
CA MET A 25 2.40 7.02 11.21
C MET A 25 3.65 7.89 11.42
N LEU A 26 3.54 9.22 11.29
CA LEU A 26 4.66 10.12 11.57
C LEU A 26 4.93 10.14 13.08
N ASP A 27 6.20 9.96 13.47
CA ASP A 27 6.65 9.93 14.87
C ASP A 27 6.07 8.79 15.74
N GLN A 28 5.58 7.73 15.10
CA GLN A 28 4.99 6.58 15.79
C GLN A 28 5.81 5.32 15.56
N SER A 29 7.10 5.35 15.93
CA SER A 29 8.08 4.30 15.67
C SER A 29 7.65 2.92 16.17
N GLU A 30 6.95 2.85 17.32
CA GLU A 30 6.43 1.60 17.86
C GLU A 30 5.30 1.01 16.98
N ARG A 31 4.33 1.83 16.57
CA ARG A 31 3.23 1.40 15.69
C ARG A 31 3.76 0.99 14.31
N GLU A 32 4.70 1.76 13.78
CA GLU A 32 5.41 1.41 12.54
C GLU A 32 6.14 0.08 12.67
N SER A 33 6.88 -0.15 13.76
CA SER A 33 7.57 -1.43 13.99
C SER A 33 6.57 -2.60 14.05
N LYS A 34 5.43 -2.42 14.71
CA LYS A 34 4.36 -3.42 14.75
C LYS A 34 3.78 -3.69 13.36
N LEU A 35 3.56 -2.65 12.55
CA LEU A 35 3.07 -2.79 11.18
C LEU A 35 4.06 -3.58 10.31
N ILE A 36 5.34 -3.22 10.36
CA ILE A 36 6.40 -3.88 9.58
C ILE A 36 6.56 -5.34 9.99
N LYS A 37 6.35 -5.67 11.27
CA LYS A 37 6.37 -7.05 11.78
C LYS A 37 5.06 -7.82 11.52
N GLY A 38 4.03 -7.19 10.99
CA GLY A 38 2.71 -7.81 10.81
C GLY A 38 1.93 -8.03 12.11
N THR A 39 2.28 -7.31 13.18
CA THR A 39 1.71 -7.48 14.54
C THR A 39 0.80 -6.32 14.98
N LEU A 40 0.56 -5.33 14.11
CA LEU A 40 -0.27 -4.16 14.46
C LEU A 40 -1.74 -4.54 14.72
N GLY A 41 -2.27 -5.53 13.99
CA GLY A 41 -3.63 -6.05 14.19
C GLY A 41 -4.70 -4.95 14.16
N LYS A 42 -5.65 -5.01 15.09
CA LYS A 42 -6.79 -4.06 15.20
C LYS A 42 -6.37 -2.60 15.36
N ALA A 43 -5.16 -2.33 15.86
CA ALA A 43 -4.65 -0.96 16.05
C ALA A 43 -4.28 -0.26 14.72
N SER A 44 -4.44 -0.93 13.57
CA SER A 44 -4.28 -0.33 12.25
C SER A 44 -5.50 0.40 11.76
N LEU A 45 -6.70 0.00 12.22
CA LEU A 45 -7.93 0.67 11.87
C LEU A 45 -8.12 1.92 12.74
N PRO A 46 -8.59 3.05 12.18
CA PRO A 46 -9.13 4.15 12.98
C PRO A 46 -10.18 3.63 13.95
N GLU A 47 -10.27 4.22 15.15
CA GLU A 47 -11.17 3.74 16.19
C GLU A 47 -12.65 3.80 15.74
N GLU A 48 -12.96 4.76 14.89
CA GLU A 48 -14.27 4.99 14.25
C GLU A 48 -14.59 3.97 13.14
N CYS A 49 -13.55 3.27 12.65
CA CYS A 49 -13.66 2.17 11.69
C CYS A 49 -13.81 0.80 12.36
N LEU A 50 -13.73 0.74 13.70
CA LEU A 50 -13.98 -0.50 14.44
C LEU A 50 -15.49 -0.68 14.65
N VAL A 51 -15.96 -1.90 14.36
CA VAL A 51 -17.32 -2.35 14.66
C VAL A 51 -17.46 -2.45 16.19
N LYS A 52 -18.02 -1.42 16.85
CA LYS A 52 -18.26 -1.36 18.31
C LYS A 52 -19.67 -1.83 18.66
N VAL A 53 -19.80 -2.57 19.77
CA VAL A 53 -21.10 -2.93 20.38
C VAL A 53 -21.86 -1.64 20.63
N ASP A 54 -23.16 -1.59 20.27
CA ASP A 54 -23.96 -0.39 20.49
C ASP A 54 -24.09 -0.12 22.01
N PRO A 55 -23.54 0.99 22.51
CA PRO A 55 -23.49 1.26 23.95
C PRO A 55 -24.86 1.53 24.57
N TYR A 56 -25.89 1.82 23.75
CA TYR A 56 -27.24 2.15 24.23
C TYR A 56 -28.19 0.97 24.25
N THR A 57 -27.98 -0.01 23.36
CA THR A 57 -28.88 -1.16 23.22
C THR A 57 -28.30 -2.44 23.81
N GLY A 58 -26.99 -2.50 24.03
CA GLY A 58 -26.31 -3.74 24.46
C GLY A 58 -26.45 -4.89 23.45
N GLN A 59 -27.02 -4.62 22.27
CA GLN A 59 -27.16 -5.58 21.19
C GLN A 59 -25.84 -5.71 20.44
N ALA A 60 -25.66 -6.86 19.78
CA ALA A 60 -24.54 -7.12 18.88
C ALA A 60 -24.31 -5.89 18.00
N PRO A 61 -23.04 -5.47 17.85
CA PRO A 61 -22.70 -4.23 17.16
C PRO A 61 -23.45 -4.14 15.84
N SER A 62 -23.86 -2.92 15.44
CA SER A 62 -24.11 -2.65 14.03
C SER A 62 -22.94 -3.27 13.27
N GLU A 63 -23.15 -4.34 12.50
CA GLU A 63 -22.09 -5.20 11.88
C GLU A 63 -21.07 -4.40 11.03
N TYR A 64 -21.29 -3.10 10.88
CA TYR A 64 -20.61 -2.21 9.97
C TYR A 64 -20.14 -0.95 10.71
N PRO A 65 -18.89 -0.52 10.48
CA PRO A 65 -18.37 0.66 11.11
C PRO A 65 -19.02 1.95 10.58
N ILE A 66 -18.95 3.01 11.38
CA ILE A 66 -19.49 4.33 11.01
C ILE A 66 -18.70 4.93 9.85
N ILE A 67 -17.38 4.78 9.90
CA ILE A 67 -16.44 5.15 8.85
C ILE A 67 -16.00 3.89 8.14
N ARG A 68 -16.11 3.87 6.80
CA ARG A 68 -15.64 2.76 5.98
C ARG A 68 -14.25 3.02 5.45
N THR A 69 -13.44 1.97 5.33
CA THR A 69 -12.17 2.03 4.60
C THR A 69 -12.24 1.34 3.25
N ASP A 70 -13.31 0.60 2.97
CA ASP A 70 -13.46 -0.26 1.77
C ASP A 70 -14.88 -0.11 1.19
N TYR A 71 -15.03 -0.28 -0.13
CA TYR A 71 -16.31 -0.19 -0.85
C TYR A 71 -17.26 -1.33 -0.46
N ASP A 72 -16.72 -2.55 -0.54
CA ASP A 72 -17.44 -3.76 -0.20
C ASP A 72 -17.54 -3.91 1.32
N ILE A 73 -18.60 -4.59 1.74
CA ILE A 73 -18.78 -4.95 3.14
C ILE A 73 -17.84 -6.11 3.46
N GLN A 74 -16.96 -5.92 4.43
CA GLN A 74 -15.90 -6.86 4.79
C GLN A 74 -15.87 -7.09 6.31
N TYR A 75 -15.41 -8.26 6.72
CA TYR A 75 -15.14 -8.56 8.13
C TYR A 75 -13.92 -7.78 8.65
N ASN A 76 -13.86 -7.57 9.97
CA ASN A 76 -12.77 -6.83 10.62
C ASN A 76 -11.38 -7.35 10.21
N ASP A 77 -11.18 -8.66 10.10
CA ASP A 77 -9.87 -9.23 9.76
C ASP A 77 -9.43 -8.87 8.33
N ILE A 78 -10.37 -8.83 7.38
CA ILE A 78 -10.11 -8.39 6.01
C ILE A 78 -9.82 -6.89 6.00
N LEU A 79 -10.61 -6.08 6.72
CA LEU A 79 -10.39 -4.64 6.83
C LEU A 79 -9.01 -4.32 7.42
N ILE A 80 -8.62 -5.03 8.48
CA ILE A 80 -7.30 -4.91 9.12
C ILE A 80 -6.20 -5.28 8.15
N ALA A 81 -6.33 -6.39 7.42
CA ALA A 81 -5.35 -6.82 6.43
C ALA A 81 -5.18 -5.79 5.31
N ASN A 82 -6.29 -5.29 4.76
CA ASN A 82 -6.28 -4.26 3.72
C ASN A 82 -5.69 -2.95 4.23
N GLN A 83 -6.02 -2.55 5.46
CA GLN A 83 -5.47 -1.34 6.09
C GLN A 83 -3.97 -1.47 6.36
N ASN A 84 -3.50 -2.63 6.80
CA ASN A 84 -2.08 -2.92 6.96
C ASN A 84 -1.36 -2.86 5.62
N ALA A 85 -1.92 -3.46 4.56
CA ALA A 85 -1.34 -3.42 3.22
C ALA A 85 -1.28 -1.99 2.64
N ARG A 86 -2.30 -1.15 2.90
CA ARG A 86 -2.27 0.28 2.53
C ARG A 86 -1.21 1.04 3.31
N SER A 87 -1.18 0.88 4.63
CA SER A 87 -0.22 1.56 5.51
C SER A 87 1.23 1.15 5.22
N TYR A 88 1.46 -0.13 4.90
CA TYR A 88 2.76 -0.64 4.51
C TYR A 88 3.26 0.01 3.21
N ARG A 89 2.41 0.08 2.18
CA ARG A 89 2.73 0.81 0.94
C ARG A 89 2.95 2.29 1.20
N PHE A 90 2.20 2.89 2.11
CA PHE A 90 2.37 4.29 2.47
C PHE A 90 3.73 4.59 3.11
N ILE A 91 4.20 3.72 4.00
CA ILE A 91 5.54 3.84 4.62
C ILE A 91 6.64 3.85 3.55
N VAL A 92 6.54 3.03 2.51
CA VAL A 92 7.52 3.03 1.40
C VAL A 92 7.59 4.42 0.76
N ILE A 93 6.45 5.01 0.46
CA ILE A 93 6.35 6.32 -0.19
C ILE A 93 6.86 7.43 0.72
N ARG A 94 6.50 7.38 2.01
CA ARG A 94 7.00 8.29 3.04
C ARG A 94 8.52 8.20 3.17
N ASP A 95 9.08 7.00 3.14
CA ASP A 95 10.53 6.80 3.26
C ASP A 95 11.28 7.31 2.02
N ILE A 96 10.64 7.32 0.84
CA ILE A 96 11.18 7.99 -0.34
C ILE A 96 11.29 9.51 -0.12
N TRP A 97 10.32 10.15 0.55
CA TRP A 97 10.47 11.57 0.93
C TRP A 97 11.70 11.78 1.80
N PHE A 98 11.88 10.95 2.84
CA PHE A 98 13.03 11.05 3.73
C PHE A 98 14.36 10.81 3.02
N LEU A 99 14.37 9.97 1.99
CA LEU A 99 15.57 9.71 1.18
C LEU A 99 15.90 10.88 0.25
N ILE A 100 14.93 11.50 -0.42
CA ILE A 100 15.19 12.50 -1.47
C ILE A 100 15.41 13.90 -0.93
N LEU A 101 14.62 14.32 0.08
CA LEU A 101 14.64 15.70 0.57
C LEU A 101 16.03 16.19 1.04
N PRO A 102 16.89 15.35 1.66
CA PRO A 102 18.25 15.75 2.03
C PRO A 102 19.23 15.90 0.85
N ILE A 103 18.87 15.43 -0.36
CA ILE A 103 19.81 15.27 -1.50
C ILE A 103 19.80 16.47 -2.44
N ASP A 104 18.66 17.15 -2.59
CA ASP A 104 18.39 18.01 -3.77
C ASP A 104 18.09 19.48 -3.45
N ILE A 105 18.60 20.02 -2.34
CA ILE A 105 18.61 21.48 -2.13
C ILE A 105 20.06 21.98 -2.20
N PRO A 106 20.54 22.45 -3.37
CA PRO A 106 21.86 23.05 -3.51
C PRO A 106 22.02 24.22 -2.53
N GLY A 107 23.04 24.16 -1.68
CA GLY A 107 23.29 25.19 -0.66
C GLY A 107 22.45 25.06 0.62
N SER A 108 21.57 24.06 0.74
CA SER A 108 20.99 23.74 2.04
C SER A 108 22.02 23.00 2.88
N PRO A 109 22.33 23.47 4.11
CA PRO A 109 22.91 22.58 5.09
C PRO A 109 21.99 21.35 5.18
N SER A 110 22.58 20.16 5.35
CA SER A 110 21.86 18.91 5.60
C SER A 110 20.62 19.21 6.42
N CYS A 111 19.43 19.15 5.78
CA CYS A 111 18.21 19.54 6.47
C CYS A 111 18.12 18.68 7.72
N ALA A 112 18.09 19.33 8.88
CA ALA A 112 18.01 18.60 10.12
C ALA A 112 16.79 17.65 10.08
N PRO A 113 16.85 16.44 10.66
CA PRO A 113 15.78 15.46 10.54
C PRO A 113 14.38 15.99 10.87
N TRP A 114 14.27 16.95 11.80
CA TRP A 114 13.02 17.63 12.13
C TRP A 114 12.46 18.49 10.99
N ALA A 115 13.31 19.11 10.17
CA ALA A 115 12.90 19.88 9.01
C ALA A 115 12.34 18.97 7.91
N VAL A 116 12.94 17.80 7.71
CA VAL A 116 12.44 16.80 6.75
C VAL A 116 11.06 16.28 7.19
N LYS A 117 10.88 15.99 8.48
CA LYS A 117 9.57 15.62 9.04
C LYS A 117 8.54 16.74 8.87
N GLY A 118 8.91 17.98 9.18
CA GLY A 118 8.06 19.15 8.96
C GLY A 118 7.63 19.31 7.51
N CYS A 119 8.53 19.10 6.55
CA CYS A 119 8.20 19.11 5.12
C CYS A 119 7.24 17.98 4.73
N VAL A 120 7.45 16.78 5.24
CA VAL A 120 6.59 15.61 4.99
C VAL A 120 5.18 15.85 5.55
N GLN A 121 5.07 16.33 6.78
CA GLN A 121 3.81 16.72 7.41
C GLN A 121 3.12 17.84 6.62
N TYR A 122 3.85 18.89 6.25
CA TYR A 122 3.31 19.99 5.45
C TYR A 122 2.75 19.51 4.11
N LEU A 123 3.47 18.64 3.39
CA LEU A 123 2.99 18.09 2.12
C LEU A 123 1.73 17.27 2.33
N TRP A 124 1.69 16.44 3.36
CA TRP A 124 0.50 15.66 3.73
C TRP A 124 -0.71 16.56 4.00
N ASP A 125 -0.54 17.56 4.85
CA ASP A 125 -1.59 18.50 5.20
C ASP A 125 -2.04 19.33 3.99
N HIS A 126 -1.11 19.73 3.12
CA HIS A 126 -1.41 20.43 1.87
C HIS A 126 -2.20 19.58 0.86
N PHE A 127 -1.95 18.27 0.81
CA PHE A 127 -2.76 17.38 -0.03
C PHE A 127 -4.16 17.14 0.57
N ARG A 128 -4.29 17.21 1.90
CA ARG A 128 -5.54 16.97 2.62
C ARG A 128 -6.41 18.22 2.80
N SER A 129 -5.82 19.42 2.78
CA SER A 129 -6.54 20.67 3.02
C SER A 129 -7.65 20.88 2.01
N ASP A 130 -8.80 21.43 2.42
CA ASP A 130 -9.95 21.67 1.53
C ASP A 130 -9.60 22.61 0.37
N ASP A 131 -8.59 23.47 0.55
CA ASP A 131 -8.04 24.36 -0.48
C ASP A 131 -7.15 23.64 -1.50
N SER A 132 -6.85 22.35 -1.29
CA SER A 132 -6.00 21.60 -2.19
C SER A 132 -6.68 21.44 -3.55
N PRO A 133 -6.03 21.80 -4.67
CA PRO A 133 -6.59 21.60 -6.00
C PRO A 133 -6.92 20.13 -6.28
N MET A 134 -6.29 19.21 -5.53
CA MET A 134 -6.55 17.79 -5.60
C MET A 134 -7.99 17.42 -5.25
N HIS A 135 -8.66 18.11 -4.33
CA HIS A 135 -10.07 17.80 -3.96
C HIS A 135 -11.02 17.94 -5.14
N PHE A 136 -10.71 18.83 -6.09
CA PHE A 136 -11.52 19.05 -7.28
C PHE A 136 -11.20 18.10 -8.44
N PHE A 137 -10.15 17.28 -8.31
CA PHE A 137 -9.75 16.36 -9.37
C PHE A 137 -10.51 15.05 -9.29
N THR A 138 -11.21 14.74 -10.38
CA THR A 138 -11.80 13.42 -10.59
C THR A 138 -10.72 12.33 -10.63
N LEU A 139 -11.09 11.10 -10.31
CA LEU A 139 -10.16 9.97 -10.38
C LEU A 139 -9.53 9.83 -11.78
N SER A 140 -10.30 10.03 -12.84
CA SER A 140 -9.79 9.97 -14.22
C SER A 140 -8.68 11.01 -14.45
N LYS A 141 -8.88 12.25 -13.99
CA LYS A 141 -7.86 13.31 -14.05
C LYS A 141 -6.61 12.93 -13.25
N ARG A 142 -6.78 12.37 -12.05
CA ARG A 142 -5.68 11.92 -11.19
C ARG A 142 -4.88 10.78 -11.83
N LEU A 143 -5.55 9.76 -12.36
CA LEU A 143 -4.91 8.67 -13.10
C LEU A 143 -4.11 9.19 -14.30
N SER A 144 -4.66 10.15 -15.05
CA SER A 144 -3.95 10.80 -16.16
C SER A 144 -2.69 11.54 -15.69
N LEU A 145 -2.81 12.38 -14.67
CA LEU A 145 -1.69 13.15 -14.11
C LEU A 145 -0.61 12.24 -13.50
N ALA A 146 -1.01 11.20 -12.77
CA ALA A 146 -0.12 10.19 -12.22
C ALA A 146 0.61 9.44 -13.34
N GLY A 147 -0.10 9.05 -14.41
CA GLY A 147 0.50 8.46 -15.61
C GLY A 147 1.52 9.38 -16.29
N GLN A 148 1.23 10.68 -16.42
CA GLN A 148 2.17 11.67 -16.96
C GLN A 148 3.40 11.85 -16.06
N SER A 149 3.22 11.95 -14.75
CA SER A 149 4.33 12.06 -13.79
C SER A 149 5.22 10.82 -13.84
N LYS A 150 4.62 9.63 -13.91
CA LYS A 150 5.34 8.38 -14.11
C LYS A 150 6.10 8.37 -15.44
N GLY A 151 5.48 8.80 -16.54
CA GLY A 151 6.15 8.92 -17.84
C GLY A 151 7.39 9.82 -17.79
N ARG A 152 7.31 10.96 -17.10
CA ARG A 152 8.46 11.85 -16.85
C ARG A 152 9.52 11.19 -15.96
N ALA A 153 9.10 10.44 -14.93
CA ALA A 153 10.02 9.68 -14.08
C ALA A 153 10.85 8.67 -14.90
N ASN A 154 10.21 7.98 -15.84
CA ASN A 154 10.89 7.05 -16.75
C ASN A 154 11.95 7.76 -17.61
N ILE A 155 11.65 8.97 -18.11
CA ILE A 155 12.62 9.79 -18.87
C ILE A 155 13.82 10.15 -18.00
N TYR A 156 13.59 10.65 -16.78
CA TYR A 156 14.69 10.94 -15.84
C TYR A 156 15.51 9.69 -15.51
N HIS A 157 14.87 8.54 -15.33
CA HIS A 157 15.57 7.28 -15.09
C HIS A 157 16.47 6.89 -16.27
N GLN A 158 15.98 7.03 -17.50
CA GLN A 158 16.75 6.76 -18.72
C GLN A 158 17.92 7.73 -18.90
N ASN A 159 17.78 8.97 -18.44
CA ASN A 159 18.84 9.98 -18.45
C ASN A 159 19.82 9.87 -17.27
N HIS A 160 19.78 8.78 -16.50
CA HIS A 160 20.58 8.57 -15.29
C HIS A 160 20.34 9.59 -14.16
N GLU A 161 19.23 10.34 -14.22
CA GLU A 161 18.80 11.29 -13.18
C GLU A 161 17.93 10.57 -12.13
N HIS A 162 18.48 9.54 -11.50
CA HIS A 162 17.71 8.57 -10.70
C HIS A 162 17.01 9.18 -9.47
N VAL A 163 17.60 10.16 -8.80
CA VAL A 163 16.98 10.85 -7.65
C VAL A 163 15.74 11.65 -8.10
N LYS A 164 15.85 12.38 -9.23
CA LYS A 164 14.70 13.07 -9.84
C LYS A 164 13.64 12.10 -10.33
N ALA A 165 14.04 10.94 -10.83
CA ALA A 165 13.11 9.88 -11.19
C ALA A 165 12.31 9.39 -9.97
N LEU A 166 12.98 9.10 -8.84
CA LEU A 166 12.31 8.74 -7.58
C LEU A 166 11.32 9.82 -7.13
N TRP A 167 11.70 11.09 -7.20
CA TRP A 167 10.82 12.20 -6.87
C TRP A 167 9.56 12.21 -7.73
N ARG A 168 9.69 11.95 -9.04
CA ARG A 168 8.56 11.90 -9.97
C ARG A 168 7.69 10.66 -9.80
N TYR A 169 8.25 9.50 -9.43
CA TYR A 169 7.47 8.31 -9.07
C TYR A 169 6.67 8.54 -7.80
N LEU A 170 7.29 9.15 -6.78
CA LEU A 170 6.64 9.59 -5.56
C LEU A 170 5.46 10.53 -5.87
N LEU A 171 5.68 11.59 -6.67
CA LEU A 171 4.59 12.48 -7.08
C LEU A 171 3.50 11.76 -7.87
N ALA A 172 3.88 10.80 -8.73
CA ALA A 172 2.90 10.00 -9.47
C ALA A 172 1.99 9.22 -8.53
N TRP A 173 2.54 8.63 -7.46
CA TRP A 173 1.75 7.91 -6.47
C TRP A 173 0.92 8.88 -5.61
N MET A 174 1.50 10.00 -5.16
CA MET A 174 0.82 11.00 -4.34
C MET A 174 -0.42 11.60 -5.02
N VAL A 175 -0.40 11.78 -6.34
CA VAL A 175 -1.56 12.28 -7.09
C VAL A 175 -2.78 11.35 -7.01
N LEU A 176 -2.60 10.08 -6.67
CA LEU A 176 -3.69 9.13 -6.50
C LEU A 176 -4.45 9.33 -5.18
N PHE A 177 -3.87 9.99 -4.17
CA PHE A 177 -4.56 10.20 -2.89
C PHE A 177 -5.87 10.96 -3.02
N PRO A 178 -6.90 10.62 -2.23
CA PRO A 178 -6.91 9.54 -1.25
C PRO A 178 -7.44 8.20 -1.81
N TYR A 179 -7.54 8.06 -3.13
CA TYR A 179 -8.08 6.85 -3.75
C TYR A 179 -7.12 5.66 -3.63
N HIS A 180 -7.67 4.50 -3.28
CA HIS A 180 -6.99 3.20 -3.29
C HIS A 180 -7.90 2.16 -3.95
N MET A 181 -7.34 1.01 -4.34
CA MET A 181 -8.09 -0.02 -5.06
C MET A 181 -9.32 -0.55 -4.30
N ASP A 182 -9.26 -0.67 -2.97
CA ASP A 182 -10.37 -1.19 -2.16
C ASP A 182 -11.52 -0.18 -2.00
N ALA A 183 -11.36 1.07 -2.46
CA ALA A 183 -12.41 2.06 -2.52
C ALA A 183 -13.41 1.83 -3.67
N PHE A 184 -13.21 0.77 -4.47
CA PHE A 184 -14.02 0.45 -5.64
C PHE A 184 -14.52 -0.99 -5.58
N PRO A 185 -15.67 -1.30 -6.21
CA PRO A 185 -16.15 -2.66 -6.32
C PRO A 185 -15.13 -3.57 -7.01
N ALA A 186 -15.16 -4.86 -6.65
CA ALA A 186 -14.14 -5.82 -7.09
C ALA A 186 -13.91 -5.86 -8.62
N ASN A 187 -14.97 -5.69 -9.41
CA ASN A 187 -14.96 -5.75 -10.88
C ASN A 187 -14.91 -4.36 -11.55
N HIS A 188 -14.75 -3.28 -10.77
CA HIS A 188 -14.80 -1.92 -11.32
C HIS A 188 -13.51 -1.59 -12.08
N ALA A 189 -13.64 -0.98 -13.27
CA ALA A 189 -12.48 -0.62 -14.10
C ALA A 189 -11.46 0.28 -13.38
N SER A 190 -11.95 1.19 -12.52
CA SER A 190 -11.08 2.05 -11.70
C SER A 190 -10.21 1.28 -10.71
N ARG A 191 -10.71 0.17 -10.14
CA ARG A 191 -9.92 -0.70 -9.26
C ARG A 191 -8.69 -1.22 -10.00
N LEU A 192 -8.91 -1.73 -11.20
CA LEU A 192 -7.86 -2.24 -12.08
C LEU A 192 -6.90 -1.12 -12.51
N ALA A 193 -7.41 0.05 -12.86
CA ALA A 193 -6.59 1.18 -13.29
C ALA A 193 -5.64 1.67 -12.18
N VAL A 194 -6.16 1.85 -10.95
CA VAL A 194 -5.38 2.23 -9.78
C VAL A 194 -4.32 1.18 -9.47
N ALA A 195 -4.72 -0.09 -9.31
CA ALA A 195 -3.79 -1.18 -9.00
C ALA A 195 -2.70 -1.35 -10.08
N ARG A 196 -3.05 -1.23 -11.37
CA ARG A 196 -2.06 -1.30 -12.47
C ARG A 196 -1.03 -0.18 -12.39
N LEU A 197 -1.45 1.04 -12.08
CA LEU A 197 -0.55 2.18 -12.01
C LEU A 197 0.35 2.10 -10.79
N GLU A 198 -0.20 1.76 -9.62
CA GLU A 198 0.57 1.55 -8.38
C GLU A 198 1.61 0.43 -8.52
N CYS A 199 1.23 -0.70 -9.12
CA CYS A 199 2.19 -1.78 -9.43
C CYS A 199 3.34 -1.29 -10.29
N ASN A 200 3.02 -0.54 -11.36
CA ASN A 200 4.04 -0.03 -12.26
C ASN A 200 4.99 0.93 -11.52
N ILE A 201 4.45 1.85 -10.74
CA ILE A 201 5.25 2.80 -9.94
C ILE A 201 6.15 2.05 -8.95
N SER A 202 5.62 1.09 -8.20
CA SER A 202 6.38 0.30 -7.22
C SER A 202 7.49 -0.51 -7.88
N CYS A 203 7.21 -1.10 -9.04
CA CYS A 203 8.19 -1.87 -9.81
C CYS A 203 9.31 -0.98 -10.37
N ASP A 204 8.98 0.25 -10.78
CA ASP A 204 9.95 1.22 -11.29
C ASP A 204 10.76 1.89 -10.17
N ILE A 205 10.18 2.04 -8.96
CA ILE A 205 10.91 2.41 -7.74
C ILE A 205 11.97 1.37 -7.41
N MET A 206 11.63 0.07 -7.40
CA MET A 206 12.63 -1.00 -7.17
C MET A 206 13.81 -0.89 -8.12
N ALA A 207 13.53 -0.74 -9.43
CA ALA A 207 14.56 -0.61 -10.45
C ALA A 207 15.42 0.63 -10.22
N THR A 208 14.80 1.76 -9.89
CA THR A 208 15.51 3.02 -9.67
C THR A 208 16.37 2.96 -8.42
N MET A 209 15.90 2.35 -7.32
CA MET A 209 16.70 2.17 -6.10
C MET A 209 17.97 1.35 -6.36
N LEU A 210 17.86 0.27 -7.14
CA LEU A 210 19.02 -0.53 -7.54
C LEU A 210 20.04 0.29 -8.34
N GLU A 211 19.62 1.26 -9.14
CA GLU A 211 20.54 2.16 -9.86
C GLU A 211 21.12 3.25 -8.95
N VAL A 212 20.32 3.83 -8.04
CA VAL A 212 20.81 4.82 -7.07
C VAL A 212 21.89 4.21 -6.17
N VAL A 213 21.72 2.96 -5.73
CA VAL A 213 22.70 2.26 -4.89
C VAL A 213 24.05 2.13 -5.60
N LYS A 214 24.08 1.83 -6.91
CA LYS A 214 25.34 1.70 -7.67
C LYS A 214 26.15 2.99 -7.74
N ILE A 215 25.47 4.13 -7.77
CA ILE A 215 26.12 5.46 -7.85
C ILE A 215 26.35 6.08 -6.46
N THR A 216 25.84 5.46 -5.40
CA THR A 216 26.04 5.93 -4.03
C THR A 216 27.46 5.54 -3.57
N PRO A 217 28.22 6.46 -2.92
CA PRO A 217 29.57 6.15 -2.45
C PRO A 217 29.57 4.93 -1.50
N PRO A 218 30.48 3.96 -1.69
CA PRO A 218 30.47 2.70 -0.95
C PRO A 218 30.68 2.84 0.56
N GLY A 219 31.17 3.99 1.04
CA GLY A 219 31.36 4.28 2.46
C GLY A 219 30.08 4.62 3.23
N ASP A 220 28.96 4.87 2.54
CA ASP A 220 27.69 5.24 3.19
C ASP A 220 26.74 4.02 3.32
N SER A 221 27.19 3.01 4.07
CA SER A 221 26.45 1.74 4.21
C SER A 221 25.06 1.93 4.81
N THR A 222 24.88 2.90 5.72
CA THR A 222 23.57 3.21 6.31
C THR A 222 22.58 3.71 5.25
N ARG A 223 23.00 4.64 4.40
CA ARG A 223 22.15 5.17 3.33
C ARG A 223 21.89 4.13 2.25
N ILE A 224 22.90 3.36 1.86
CA ILE A 224 22.75 2.24 0.90
C ILE A 224 21.72 1.25 1.45
N LEU A 225 21.86 0.84 2.71
CA LEU A 225 20.92 -0.08 3.34
C LEU A 225 19.50 0.47 3.35
N LYS A 226 19.32 1.76 3.65
CA LYS A 226 17.99 2.39 3.64
C LYS A 226 17.39 2.42 2.23
N MET A 227 18.16 2.70 1.19
CA MET A 227 17.68 2.66 -0.20
C MET A 227 17.28 1.24 -0.63
N LEU A 228 18.08 0.24 -0.24
CA LEU A 228 17.78 -1.16 -0.49
C LEU A 228 16.52 -1.61 0.24
N ASP A 229 16.36 -1.25 1.52
CA ASP A 229 15.16 -1.52 2.32
C ASP A 229 13.90 -0.92 1.66
N VAL A 230 13.94 0.35 1.27
CA VAL A 230 12.80 1.00 0.59
C VAL A 230 12.47 0.32 -0.74
N GLY A 231 13.48 0.00 -1.54
CA GLY A 231 13.30 -0.77 -2.77
C GLY A 231 12.65 -2.13 -2.50
N TYR A 232 13.18 -2.88 -1.53
CA TYR A 232 12.69 -4.22 -1.19
C TYR A 232 11.24 -4.18 -0.71
N ARG A 233 10.91 -3.24 0.18
CA ARG A 233 9.53 -3.04 0.66
C ARG A 233 8.58 -2.58 -0.45
N ALA A 234 9.02 -1.76 -1.41
CA ALA A 234 8.22 -1.43 -2.58
C ALA A 234 7.84 -2.69 -3.38
N GLY A 235 8.77 -3.63 -3.52
CA GLY A 235 8.55 -4.93 -4.15
C GLY A 235 7.59 -5.81 -3.38
N MET A 236 7.78 -5.95 -2.06
CA MET A 236 6.89 -6.75 -1.23
C MET A 236 5.47 -6.16 -1.20
N GLY A 237 5.34 -4.83 -1.07
CA GLY A 237 4.04 -4.15 -1.05
C GLY A 237 3.25 -4.28 -2.37
N LEU A 238 3.96 -4.43 -3.50
CA LEU A 238 3.36 -4.69 -4.81
C LEU A 238 2.63 -6.04 -4.87
N LEU A 239 3.08 -7.05 -4.11
CA LEU A 239 2.51 -8.40 -4.16
C LEU A 239 1.03 -8.41 -3.77
N PHE A 240 0.60 -7.50 -2.88
CA PHE A 240 -0.80 -7.33 -2.49
C PHE A 240 -1.72 -6.89 -3.64
N ILE A 241 -1.19 -6.26 -4.68
CA ILE A 241 -1.99 -5.51 -5.67
C ILE A 241 -1.71 -5.91 -7.12
N CYS A 242 -0.93 -6.97 -7.32
CA CYS A 242 -0.40 -7.36 -8.63
C CYS A 242 -1.37 -8.16 -9.52
N PHE A 243 -2.56 -8.51 -9.01
CA PHE A 243 -3.59 -9.24 -9.75
C PHE A 243 -3.94 -8.72 -11.17
N PRO A 244 -3.86 -7.41 -11.52
CA PRO A 244 -4.20 -6.97 -12.88
C PRO A 244 -3.02 -7.05 -13.86
N LYS A 245 -1.94 -7.75 -13.50
CA LYS A 245 -0.70 -7.91 -14.29
C LYS A 245 -0.59 -9.31 -14.89
N ASN A 246 0.40 -9.50 -15.75
CA ASN A 246 0.75 -10.79 -16.33
C ASN A 246 1.96 -11.42 -15.60
N VAL A 247 2.19 -12.70 -15.88
CA VAL A 247 3.30 -13.48 -15.32
C VAL A 247 4.65 -12.83 -15.62
N GLY A 248 4.86 -12.29 -16.82
CA GLY A 248 6.12 -11.66 -17.21
C GLY A 248 6.44 -10.38 -16.42
N PHE A 249 5.42 -9.62 -16.04
CA PHE A 249 5.57 -8.51 -15.09
C PHE A 249 5.99 -9.04 -13.71
N MET A 250 5.34 -10.08 -13.22
CA MET A 250 5.64 -10.65 -11.90
C MET A 250 7.04 -11.27 -11.84
N GLN A 251 7.45 -12.07 -12.83
CA GLN A 251 8.80 -12.61 -12.93
C GLN A 251 9.87 -11.50 -12.87
N ARG A 252 9.62 -10.36 -13.52
CA ARG A 252 10.51 -9.20 -13.46
C ARG A 252 10.55 -8.56 -12.08
N ALA A 253 9.40 -8.44 -11.42
CA ALA A 253 9.31 -7.93 -10.06
C ALA A 253 10.05 -8.85 -9.07
N LEU A 254 9.79 -10.16 -9.12
CA LEU A 254 10.44 -11.17 -8.28
C LEU A 254 11.97 -11.14 -8.43
N ARG A 255 12.51 -11.11 -9.66
CA ARG A 255 13.96 -10.97 -9.87
C ARG A 255 14.56 -9.71 -9.24
N ARG A 256 13.81 -8.60 -9.20
CA ARG A 256 14.25 -7.35 -8.55
C ARG A 256 14.22 -7.50 -7.03
N ILE A 257 13.19 -8.14 -6.49
CA ILE A 257 13.07 -8.48 -5.06
C ILE A 257 14.28 -9.34 -4.64
N ASP A 258 14.62 -10.39 -5.41
CA ASP A 258 15.76 -11.28 -5.15
C ASP A 258 17.07 -10.49 -5.10
N LYS A 259 17.30 -9.64 -6.10
CA LYS A 259 18.51 -8.81 -6.18
C LYS A 259 18.62 -7.82 -5.02
N LEU A 260 17.50 -7.21 -4.62
CA LEU A 260 17.46 -6.32 -3.45
C LEU A 260 17.78 -7.10 -2.16
N LYS A 261 17.15 -8.26 -1.97
CA LYS A 261 17.40 -9.16 -0.82
C LYS A 261 18.87 -9.60 -0.75
N GLU A 262 19.47 -9.95 -1.89
CA GLU A 262 20.89 -10.31 -1.98
C GLU A 262 21.79 -9.14 -1.55
N GLN A 263 21.57 -7.94 -2.10
CA GLN A 263 22.38 -6.76 -1.74
C GLN A 263 22.18 -6.35 -0.28
N ILE A 264 20.97 -6.50 0.28
CA ILE A 264 20.73 -6.31 1.71
C ILE A 264 21.61 -7.25 2.52
N GLY A 265 21.66 -8.56 2.19
CA GLY A 265 22.51 -9.52 2.90
C GLY A 265 24.00 -9.20 2.83
N GLN A 266 24.47 -8.53 1.78
CA GLN A 266 25.86 -8.09 1.65
C GLN A 266 26.19 -6.88 2.55
N VAL A 267 25.22 -5.99 2.75
CA VAL A 267 25.39 -4.73 3.50
C VAL A 267 25.00 -4.87 4.98
N ASP A 268 23.89 -5.53 5.27
CA ASP A 268 23.30 -5.69 6.60
C ASP A 268 23.72 -6.99 7.29
N LYS A 269 25.02 -7.16 7.52
CA LYS A 269 25.58 -8.38 8.13
C LYS A 269 25.04 -8.68 9.53
N ASN A 270 24.49 -7.68 10.20
CA ASN A 270 23.95 -7.78 11.56
C ASN A 270 22.43 -7.95 11.59
N ASN A 271 21.76 -8.08 10.44
CA ASN A 271 20.30 -8.20 10.32
C ASN A 271 19.56 -7.09 11.11
N THR A 272 19.98 -5.85 10.91
CA THR A 272 19.41 -4.67 11.57
C THR A 272 18.04 -4.26 10.99
N LEU A 273 17.74 -4.65 9.75
CA LEU A 273 16.44 -4.41 9.16
C LEU A 273 15.35 -5.25 9.85
N ALA A 274 14.18 -4.63 10.02
CA ALA A 274 13.02 -5.34 10.52
C ALA A 274 12.62 -6.48 9.56
N PRO A 275 12.25 -7.66 10.08
CA PRO A 275 11.81 -8.76 9.25
C PRO A 275 10.52 -8.40 8.51
N ILE A 276 10.33 -8.99 7.34
CA ILE A 276 9.11 -8.84 6.55
C ILE A 276 7.98 -9.64 7.21
N PRO A 277 6.72 -9.18 7.15
CA PRO A 277 5.58 -9.96 7.63
C PRO A 277 5.52 -11.33 6.94
N LYS A 278 5.27 -12.40 7.70
CA LYS A 278 5.16 -13.76 7.18
C LYS A 278 4.21 -13.88 5.98
N ILE A 279 3.06 -13.19 6.02
CA ILE A 279 2.09 -13.18 4.90
C ILE A 279 2.70 -12.69 3.58
N LEU A 280 3.65 -11.75 3.63
CA LEU A 280 4.34 -11.24 2.45
C LEU A 280 5.42 -12.22 1.97
N GLU A 281 6.09 -12.92 2.88
CA GLU A 281 7.02 -14.00 2.55
C GLU A 281 6.29 -15.15 1.86
N ASP A 282 5.17 -15.60 2.45
CA ASP A 282 4.34 -16.66 1.88
C ASP A 282 3.81 -16.26 0.48
N LEU A 283 3.39 -15.00 0.30
CA LEU A 283 2.93 -14.49 -1.01
C LEU A 283 4.06 -14.50 -2.04
N TYR A 284 5.25 -14.06 -1.64
CA TYR A 284 6.43 -14.05 -2.50
C TYR A 284 6.81 -15.46 -2.95
N GLU A 285 6.86 -16.43 -2.03
CA GLU A 285 7.12 -17.84 -2.35
C GLU A 285 6.04 -18.42 -3.26
N GLY A 286 4.78 -18.12 -2.97
CA GLY A 286 3.64 -18.51 -3.81
C GLY A 286 3.76 -17.99 -5.24
N TYR A 287 4.13 -16.72 -5.42
CA TYR A 287 4.36 -16.14 -6.74
C TYR A 287 5.59 -16.70 -7.44
N GLN A 288 6.68 -17.01 -6.71
CA GLN A 288 7.84 -17.68 -7.28
C GLN A 288 7.49 -19.04 -7.85
N ILE A 289 6.75 -19.87 -7.08
CA ILE A 289 6.30 -21.19 -7.52
C ILE A 289 5.33 -21.05 -8.71
N TYR A 290 4.35 -20.15 -8.62
CA TYR A 290 3.35 -19.98 -9.67
C TYR A 290 3.96 -19.51 -10.98
N CYS A 291 4.83 -18.50 -10.93
CA CYS A 291 5.41 -17.91 -12.14
C CYS A 291 6.53 -18.76 -12.76
N LYS A 292 6.96 -19.82 -12.06
CA LYS A 292 7.99 -20.74 -12.56
C LYS A 292 7.44 -21.47 -13.78
N ASP A 293 8.16 -21.35 -14.89
CA ASP A 293 7.88 -22.04 -16.17
C ASP A 293 6.55 -21.68 -16.86
N ARG A 294 5.85 -20.61 -16.40
CA ARG A 294 4.64 -20.10 -17.05
C ARG A 294 4.94 -19.10 -18.16
N ASP A 295 4.01 -19.02 -19.11
CA ASP A 295 4.06 -18.06 -20.21
C ASP A 295 4.02 -16.61 -19.67
N PRO A 296 4.99 -15.75 -20.02
CA PRO A 296 5.02 -14.36 -19.61
C PRO A 296 3.75 -13.54 -19.93
N ASP A 297 3.00 -13.93 -20.96
CA ASP A 297 1.77 -13.24 -21.38
C ASP A 297 0.52 -13.75 -20.64
N GLU A 298 0.64 -14.84 -19.87
CA GLU A 298 -0.46 -15.35 -19.06
C GLU A 298 -0.88 -14.33 -17.99
N LYS A 299 -2.19 -14.15 -17.79
CA LYS A 299 -2.73 -13.28 -16.76
C LYS A 299 -2.51 -13.86 -15.36
N LEU A 300 -2.20 -13.00 -14.39
CA LEU A 300 -2.12 -13.39 -12.97
C LEU A 300 -3.49 -13.62 -12.33
N GLU A 301 -4.59 -13.25 -12.99
CA GLU A 301 -5.96 -13.49 -12.51
C GLU A 301 -6.22 -14.98 -12.22
N ALA A 302 -5.49 -15.89 -12.89
CA ALA A 302 -5.56 -17.34 -12.67
C ALA A 302 -4.71 -17.85 -11.49
N PHE A 303 -3.93 -16.97 -10.84
CA PHE A 303 -3.29 -17.28 -9.56
C PHE A 303 -4.39 -17.41 -8.52
N ASP A 304 -4.90 -18.63 -8.37
CA ASP A 304 -5.90 -18.95 -7.36
C ASP A 304 -5.20 -18.90 -5.99
N ASN A 305 -5.37 -17.77 -5.31
CA ASN A 305 -4.97 -17.61 -3.91
C ASN A 305 -5.60 -18.67 -3.00
N LYS A 306 -6.48 -19.58 -3.47
CA LYS A 306 -7.05 -20.67 -2.67
C LYS A 306 -6.06 -21.64 -2.02
N LYS A 307 -4.81 -21.75 -2.49
CA LYS A 307 -3.76 -22.45 -1.69
C LYS A 307 -3.30 -21.65 -0.46
N MET A 308 -3.70 -20.39 -0.38
CA MET A 308 -3.64 -19.49 0.75
C MET A 308 -5.06 -19.01 1.05
N SER A 309 -6.00 -19.94 1.24
CA SER A 309 -7.39 -19.53 1.46
C SER A 309 -7.41 -18.52 2.60
N PHE A 310 -8.20 -17.45 2.47
CA PHE A 310 -8.28 -16.44 3.53
C PHE A 310 -8.76 -17.07 4.85
N SER A 311 -9.41 -18.25 4.81
CA SER A 311 -9.67 -19.10 5.97
C SER A 311 -8.42 -19.72 6.59
N ASP A 312 -7.41 -20.12 5.82
CA ASP A 312 -6.11 -20.58 6.34
C ASP A 312 -5.30 -19.40 6.93
N GLN A 313 -5.50 -18.18 6.42
CA GLN A 313 -4.96 -16.95 7.02
C GLN A 313 -5.65 -16.59 8.35
N LEU A 314 -6.94 -16.93 8.50
CA LEU A 314 -7.69 -16.79 9.75
C LEU A 314 -7.26 -17.82 10.81
N ASP A 315 -6.93 -19.05 10.41
CA ASP A 315 -6.44 -20.09 11.33
C ASP A 315 -5.02 -19.78 11.86
N ILE A 316 -4.22 -19.03 11.10
CA ILE A 316 -2.91 -18.51 11.54
C ILE A 316 -3.06 -17.32 12.53
N LEU A 317 -4.23 -16.66 12.55
CA LEU A 317 -4.52 -15.50 13.41
C LEU A 317 -5.33 -15.81 14.69
N ASN A 318 -5.66 -17.09 14.95
CA ASN A 318 -6.23 -17.60 16.22
C ASN A 318 -7.09 -16.60 17.00
N LEU A 319 -8.36 -16.47 16.59
CA LEU A 319 -9.45 -16.14 17.50
C LEU A 319 -10.50 -17.25 17.39
N ASP A 320 -10.58 -18.01 18.48
CA ASP A 320 -11.65 -18.88 18.98
C ASP A 320 -12.65 -19.49 17.97
N PRO A 321 -12.67 -20.84 17.79
CA PRO A 321 -13.62 -21.53 16.91
C PRO A 321 -15.10 -21.36 17.27
N GLU A 322 -15.46 -20.85 18.45
CA GLU A 322 -16.84 -20.80 18.94
C GLU A 322 -17.74 -19.74 18.25
N ALA A 323 -17.20 -18.83 17.42
CA ALA A 323 -17.99 -17.74 16.84
C ALA A 323 -18.73 -18.06 15.52
N ARG A 324 -18.62 -19.27 14.95
CA ARG A 324 -19.23 -19.61 13.66
C ARG A 324 -20.56 -20.35 13.79
N ALA A 325 -21.64 -19.64 14.15
CA ALA A 325 -23.00 -20.19 14.03
C ALA A 325 -24.10 -19.13 13.85
N VAL A 326 -24.10 -18.34 12.76
CA VAL A 326 -25.35 -17.78 12.22
C VAL A 326 -25.23 -17.57 10.70
N SER A 327 -26.11 -18.23 9.93
CA SER A 327 -26.32 -17.96 8.50
C SER A 327 -27.57 -17.10 8.33
N PRO A 328 -27.54 -16.04 7.50
CA PRO A 328 -28.77 -15.43 6.99
C PRO A 328 -29.03 -15.84 5.54
N SER A 329 -30.27 -16.26 5.34
CA SER A 329 -30.91 -16.63 4.07
C SER A 329 -30.98 -15.49 3.07
N THR A 330 -30.79 -15.85 1.80
CA THR A 330 -30.91 -15.04 0.59
C THR A 330 -32.33 -14.53 0.37
N THR A 331 -32.49 -13.23 0.09
CA THR A 331 -33.61 -12.75 -0.74
C THR A 331 -33.15 -11.54 -1.56
N LEU A 332 -33.13 -11.72 -2.89
CA LEU A 332 -32.93 -10.71 -3.92
C LEU A 332 -34.19 -9.86 -4.06
N VAL A 333 -34.06 -8.54 -4.14
CA VAL A 333 -35.05 -7.67 -4.80
C VAL A 333 -34.33 -6.57 -5.58
N ASN A 334 -34.77 -6.44 -6.83
CA ASN A 334 -34.39 -5.48 -7.86
C ASN A 334 -34.71 -4.02 -7.48
N ASP A 335 -34.09 -3.12 -8.24
CA ASP A 335 -34.62 -1.83 -8.74
C ASP A 335 -33.61 -0.69 -8.57
N TRP A 336 -33.12 -0.19 -9.70
CA TRP A 336 -32.38 1.07 -9.82
C TRP A 336 -32.98 1.87 -10.98
N ALA A 337 -33.45 3.06 -10.65
CA ALA A 337 -33.60 4.22 -11.53
C ALA A 337 -32.59 5.27 -11.08
#